data_AF-A0A098RZN6-F1
#
_entry.id   AF-A0A098RZN6-F1
#
_cell.length_a   1.000
_cell.length_b   1.000
_cell.length_c   1.000
_cell.angle_alpha   90.00
_cell.angle_beta   90.00
_cell.angle_gamma   90.00
#
_symmetry.space_group_name_H-M   'P 1'
#
loop_
_entity.id
_entity.type
_entity.pdbx_description
1 polymer ?
#
loop_
_entity_poly.entity_id
_entity_poly.type
_entity_poly.pdbx_seq_one_letter_code
_entity_poly.pdbx_strand_id
1 'polypeptide(L)'
;MPNLLRLFCLATLVFLASGCHIGRFFLWNFADVNDYKKFPATTINAPETPFTFAYAPDSLQQKLAETELTADGKKHTLPEYIGDYGKTLAFLIIRNDTILYENYFDGYAEYGPLHPSFSVAKSFVSSLVGFAVQEGAIASVDDPVTQYLPELKDRDERFDRLTIEHLLNMRSGLKYNENSYFNPFAPVARDYYGRQLEKYTLERSKFAAEPDSYREYQSINTQLLALIVERATGKDLPLYLQEKIWQPLGMEFQASWSFDSKKSGTTKAFCCLNAQARDYAKFGRLYLHGGAWEGQQLLDQEWVERSTTPDYTNDCYQYQWYSRSYRGVAPDSASAVAAAPEGVGVFPFRDGEYAYRMCGPEFLAIGILGQYIYVHPEKNIIMVRLGKDDKVGYRQLFWALSEKL
;
A
#
# COMPACT_ATOMS: atom_id res chain seq x y z
N MET A 1 11.46 4.84 50.39
CA MET A 1 10.36 3.87 50.21
C MET A 1 9.22 4.34 49.30
N PRO A 2 8.61 5.54 49.43
CA PRO A 2 7.46 5.93 48.60
C PRO A 2 7.77 6.08 47.10
N ASN A 3 9.00 6.44 46.72
CA ASN A 3 9.40 6.53 45.32
C ASN A 3 9.60 5.16 44.66
N LEU A 4 10.03 4.15 45.42
CA LEU A 4 10.23 2.79 44.90
C LEU A 4 8.88 2.09 44.64
N LEU A 5 7.92 2.28 45.56
CA LEU A 5 6.56 1.77 45.40
C LEU A 5 5.83 2.47 44.24
N ARG A 6 6.02 3.78 44.07
CA ARG A 6 5.50 4.52 42.89
C ARG A 6 6.12 4.03 41.58
N LEU A 7 7.44 3.81 41.53
CA LEU A 7 8.09 3.24 40.35
C LEU A 7 7.57 1.83 40.04
N PHE A 8 7.41 1.00 41.07
CA PHE A 8 6.91 -0.36 40.91
C PHE A 8 5.46 -0.39 40.44
N CYS A 9 4.58 0.44 41.01
CA CYS A 9 3.20 0.58 40.55
C CYS A 9 3.13 1.11 39.11
N LEU A 10 3.95 2.10 38.76
CA LEU A 10 4.03 2.65 37.40
C LEU A 10 4.53 1.59 36.41
N ALA A 11 5.58 0.84 36.75
CA ALA A 11 6.11 -0.25 35.94
C ALA A 11 5.06 -1.37 35.76
N THR A 12 4.31 -1.69 36.81
CA THR A 12 3.23 -2.69 36.76
C THR A 12 2.07 -2.21 35.88
N LEU A 13 1.68 -0.94 35.98
CA LEU A 13 0.65 -0.33 35.12
C LEU A 13 1.08 -0.31 33.65
N VAL A 14 2.33 0.06 33.36
CA VAL A 14 2.89 0.02 32.00
C VAL A 14 2.92 -1.41 31.47
N PHE A 15 3.32 -2.38 32.30
CA PHE A 15 3.36 -3.79 31.94
C PHE A 15 1.95 -4.33 31.61
N LEU A 16 0.97 -4.05 32.46
CA LEU A 16 -0.43 -4.44 32.24
C LEU A 16 -1.03 -3.75 31.00
N ALA A 17 -0.77 -2.46 30.80
CA ALA A 17 -1.22 -1.72 29.62
C ALA A 17 -0.59 -2.25 28.32
N SER A 18 0.68 -2.68 28.34
CA SER A 18 1.34 -3.26 27.18
C SER A 18 0.80 -4.64 26.76
N GLY A 19 0.04 -5.30 27.65
CA GLY A 19 -0.57 -6.61 27.41
C GLY A 19 -1.87 -6.59 26.60
N CYS A 20 -2.58 -5.46 26.60
CA CYS A 20 -3.89 -5.28 25.94
C CYS A 20 -3.80 -4.24 24.81
N HIS A 21 -4.56 -4.42 23.73
CA HIS A 21 -4.58 -3.50 22.58
C HIS A 21 -4.95 -2.06 22.98
N ILE A 22 -5.88 -1.86 23.92
CA ILE A 22 -6.27 -0.52 24.40
C ILE A 22 -5.10 0.18 25.09
N GLY A 23 -4.38 -0.54 25.96
CA GLY A 23 -3.23 0.05 26.64
C GLY A 23 -2.08 0.35 25.65
N ARG A 24 -1.83 -0.53 24.68
CA ARG A 24 -0.90 -0.27 23.57
C ARG A 24 -1.30 0.92 22.72
N PHE A 25 -2.59 1.08 22.41
CA PHE A 25 -3.12 2.22 21.68
C PHE A 25 -2.76 3.54 22.38
N PHE A 26 -2.98 3.64 23.70
CA PHE A 26 -2.64 4.85 24.44
C PHE A 26 -1.13 5.04 24.65
N LEU A 27 -0.37 3.95 24.88
CA LEU A 27 1.08 4.01 25.09
C LEU A 27 1.84 4.39 23.81
N TRP A 28 1.42 3.84 22.67
CA TRP A 28 2.11 4.01 21.40
C TRP A 28 1.49 5.09 20.52
N ASN A 29 0.33 5.61 20.94
CA ASN A 29 -0.44 6.63 20.25
C ASN A 29 -0.75 6.23 18.79
N PHE A 30 -1.18 7.19 17.98
CA PHE A 30 -1.40 7.02 16.55
C PHE A 30 -0.18 6.45 15.81
N ALA A 31 -0.46 5.76 14.70
CA ALA A 31 0.57 5.24 13.81
C ALA A 31 1.47 6.36 13.28
N ASP A 32 2.78 6.12 13.27
CA ASP A 32 3.79 7.05 12.79
C ASP A 32 4.96 6.33 12.10
N VAL A 33 5.91 7.10 11.57
CA VAL A 33 7.05 6.58 10.79
C VAL A 33 8.02 5.71 11.60
N ASN A 34 7.89 5.64 12.92
CA ASN A 34 8.67 4.76 13.81
C ASN A 34 7.93 3.46 14.14
N ASP A 35 6.78 3.17 13.54
CA ASP A 35 6.00 1.98 13.85
C ASP A 35 6.75 0.67 13.58
N TYR A 36 7.74 0.68 12.68
CA TYR A 36 8.66 -0.45 12.47
C TYR A 36 9.46 -0.83 13.73
N LYS A 37 9.61 0.09 14.70
CA LYS A 37 10.27 -0.16 16.00
C LYS A 37 9.29 -0.66 17.07
N LYS A 38 7.98 -0.46 16.88
CA LYS A 38 6.95 -0.73 17.89
C LYS A 38 6.57 -2.21 17.93
N PHE A 39 6.61 -2.88 16.78
CA PHE A 39 6.18 -4.26 16.62
C PHE A 39 7.37 -5.21 16.44
N PRO A 40 7.27 -6.47 16.89
CA PRO A 40 8.22 -7.48 16.44
C PRO A 40 8.05 -7.71 14.93
N ALA A 41 9.13 -8.10 14.24
CA ALA A 41 9.13 -8.23 12.79
C ALA A 41 9.98 -9.41 12.32
N THR A 42 9.56 -10.01 11.20
CA THR A 42 10.35 -11.00 10.48
C THR A 42 11.32 -10.27 9.56
N THR A 43 12.59 -10.67 9.58
CA THR A 43 13.62 -10.12 8.68
C THR A 43 13.45 -10.68 7.28
N ILE A 44 13.60 -9.82 6.28
CA ILE A 44 13.64 -10.16 4.86
C ILE A 44 15.03 -9.80 4.36
N ASN A 45 15.83 -10.80 4.02
CA ASN A 45 17.21 -10.61 3.61
C ASN A 45 17.32 -10.10 2.18
N ALA A 46 18.21 -9.13 1.97
CA ALA A 46 18.66 -8.74 0.64
C ALA A 46 19.55 -9.84 0.02
N PRO A 47 19.63 -9.92 -1.32
CA PRO A 47 20.61 -10.75 -2.01
C PRO A 47 22.03 -10.23 -1.78
N GLU A 48 23.02 -11.09 -2.04
CA GLU A 48 24.44 -10.73 -1.95
C GLU A 48 24.85 -9.71 -3.01
N THR A 49 24.22 -9.76 -4.19
CA THR A 49 24.47 -8.84 -5.31
C THR A 49 23.20 -8.04 -5.60
N PRO A 50 23.11 -6.79 -5.12
CA PRO A 50 21.96 -5.95 -5.38
C PRO A 50 21.99 -5.35 -6.79
N PHE A 51 20.81 -5.13 -7.36
CA PHE A 51 20.61 -4.20 -8.47
C PHE A 51 20.73 -2.76 -7.95
N THR A 52 21.31 -1.85 -8.72
CA THR A 52 21.36 -0.42 -8.36
C THR A 52 20.95 0.40 -9.56
N PHE A 53 20.08 1.40 -9.35
CA PHE A 53 19.75 2.36 -10.40
C PHE A 53 20.97 3.19 -10.79
N ALA A 54 21.05 3.59 -12.06
CA ALA A 54 22.03 4.58 -12.50
C ALA A 54 21.65 5.98 -11.99
N TYR A 55 22.60 6.90 -11.94
CA TYR A 55 22.34 8.31 -11.59
C TYR A 55 22.44 9.20 -12.82
N ALA A 56 21.50 10.14 -12.93
CA ALA A 56 21.61 11.23 -13.87
C ALA A 56 22.79 12.16 -13.50
N PRO A 57 23.37 12.91 -14.46
CA PRO A 57 24.38 13.91 -14.16
C PRO A 57 23.88 14.94 -13.13
N ASP A 58 24.76 15.41 -12.25
CA ASP A 58 24.45 16.36 -11.17
C ASP A 58 23.71 17.62 -11.68
N SER A 59 24.04 18.09 -12.89
CA SER A 59 23.38 19.24 -13.51
C SER A 59 21.88 19.03 -13.76
N LEU A 60 21.45 17.81 -14.10
CA LEU A 60 20.04 17.48 -14.27
C LEU A 60 19.34 17.37 -12.91
N GLN A 61 20.01 16.75 -11.93
CA GLN A 61 19.47 16.64 -10.58
C GLN A 61 19.26 18.03 -9.94
N GLN A 62 20.24 18.93 -10.11
CA GLN A 62 20.15 20.32 -9.67
C GLN A 62 19.00 21.06 -10.38
N LYS A 63 18.87 20.91 -11.71
CA LYS A 63 17.76 21.51 -12.45
C LYS A 63 16.40 21.04 -11.94
N LEU A 64 16.26 19.77 -11.57
CA LEU A 64 15.02 19.26 -10.98
C LEU A 64 14.78 19.82 -9.58
N ALA A 65 15.83 19.95 -8.76
CA ALA A 65 15.75 20.60 -7.45
C ALA A 65 15.26 22.07 -7.56
N GLU A 66 15.69 22.78 -8.61
CA GLU A 66 15.28 24.16 -8.89
C GLU A 66 13.85 24.30 -9.46
N THR A 67 13.11 23.19 -9.65
CA THR A 67 11.73 23.23 -10.14
C THR A 67 10.85 24.02 -9.18
N GLU A 68 10.29 25.14 -9.66
CA GLU A 68 9.35 25.95 -8.88
C GLU A 68 7.95 25.32 -8.83
N LEU A 69 7.41 25.21 -7.62
CA LEU A 69 6.08 24.75 -7.28
C LEU A 69 5.37 25.81 -6.44
N THR A 70 4.07 25.98 -6.63
CA THR A 70 3.28 26.98 -5.90
C THR A 70 2.48 26.32 -4.78
N ALA A 71 2.64 26.78 -3.54
CA ALA A 71 1.78 26.49 -2.39
C ALA A 71 1.43 27.80 -1.68
N ASP A 72 0.17 27.95 -1.26
CA ASP A 72 -0.31 29.12 -0.49
C ASP A 72 0.06 30.48 -1.10
N GLY A 73 0.04 30.56 -2.44
CA GLY A 73 0.37 31.77 -3.20
C GLY A 73 1.87 32.12 -3.25
N LYS A 74 2.75 31.26 -2.73
CA LYS A 74 4.21 31.40 -2.75
C LYS A 74 4.85 30.33 -3.62
N LYS A 75 5.98 30.70 -4.24
CA LYS A 75 6.83 29.76 -4.97
C LYS A 75 7.82 29.12 -4.01
N HIS A 76 8.00 27.82 -4.19
CA HIS A 76 8.96 26.98 -3.47
C HIS A 76 9.73 26.17 -4.51
N THR A 77 11.02 25.96 -4.28
CA THR A 77 11.78 24.92 -5.00
C THR A 77 11.22 23.53 -4.67
N LEU A 78 11.54 22.52 -5.48
CA LEU A 78 11.05 21.16 -5.25
C LEU A 78 11.40 20.64 -3.83
N PRO A 79 12.66 20.75 -3.34
CA PRO A 79 13.01 20.33 -1.99
C PRO A 79 12.24 21.07 -0.89
N GLU A 80 12.07 22.39 -1.01
CA GLU A 80 11.30 23.20 -0.04
C GLU A 80 9.82 22.77 -0.02
N TYR A 81 9.24 22.53 -1.20
CA TYR A 81 7.85 22.12 -1.33
C TYR A 81 7.60 20.73 -0.71
N ILE A 82 8.42 19.72 -1.05
CA ILE A 82 8.19 18.35 -0.58
C ILE A 82 8.69 18.12 0.85
N GLY A 83 9.77 18.79 1.26
CA GLY A 83 10.39 18.68 2.57
C GLY A 83 9.68 19.53 3.62
N ASP A 84 9.79 20.86 3.50
CA ASP A 84 9.33 21.78 4.55
C ASP A 84 7.81 21.81 4.66
N TYR A 85 7.14 21.93 3.51
CA TYR A 85 5.68 21.97 3.44
C TYR A 85 5.09 20.56 3.46
N GLY A 86 5.66 19.68 2.65
CA GLY A 86 5.15 18.35 2.41
C GLY A 86 5.56 17.27 3.40
N LYS A 87 6.42 17.55 4.40
CA LYS A 87 6.86 16.61 5.45
C LYS A 87 7.35 15.26 4.92
N THR A 88 8.01 15.28 3.76
CA THR A 88 8.66 14.12 3.16
C THR A 88 9.90 13.72 3.94
N LEU A 89 10.22 12.44 3.93
CA LEU A 89 11.44 11.85 4.49
C LEU A 89 12.36 11.32 3.40
N ALA A 90 11.80 10.74 2.35
CA ALA A 90 12.52 10.29 1.17
C ALA A 90 11.69 10.56 -0.08
N PHE A 91 12.32 11.06 -1.14
CA PHE A 91 11.68 11.31 -2.43
C PHE A 91 12.60 10.90 -3.57
N LEU A 92 12.11 10.08 -4.48
CA LEU A 92 12.83 9.64 -5.68
C LEU A 92 12.00 9.94 -6.93
N ILE A 93 12.70 10.35 -7.99
CA ILE A 93 12.21 10.37 -9.36
C ILE A 93 13.16 9.51 -10.19
N ILE A 94 12.66 8.45 -10.78
CA ILE A 94 13.39 7.54 -11.67
C ILE A 94 12.74 7.57 -13.04
N ARG A 95 13.55 7.60 -14.10
CA ARG A 95 13.08 7.39 -15.47
C ARG A 95 14.08 6.53 -16.23
N ASN A 96 13.58 5.52 -16.96
CA ASN A 96 14.44 4.59 -17.72
C ASN A 96 15.61 4.04 -16.88
N ASP A 97 15.29 3.48 -15.70
CA ASP A 97 16.26 2.91 -14.75
C ASP A 97 17.36 3.88 -14.25
N THR A 98 17.14 5.19 -14.41
CA THR A 98 18.06 6.24 -13.96
C THR A 98 17.37 7.14 -12.94
N ILE A 99 17.95 7.27 -11.75
CA ILE A 99 17.55 8.24 -10.73
C ILE A 99 17.84 9.64 -11.28
N LEU A 100 16.77 10.40 -11.52
CA LEU A 100 16.82 11.79 -11.97
C LEU A 100 16.89 12.76 -10.79
N TYR A 101 16.29 12.39 -9.65
CA TYR A 101 16.34 13.16 -8.42
C TYR A 101 16.12 12.22 -7.24
N GLU A 102 16.91 12.39 -6.19
CA GLU A 102 16.78 11.68 -4.93
C GLU A 102 17.13 12.61 -3.79
N ASN A 103 16.29 12.69 -2.77
CA ASN A 103 16.57 13.50 -1.60
C ASN A 103 15.95 12.90 -0.34
N TYR A 104 16.63 13.10 0.78
CA TYR A 104 16.26 12.62 2.10
C TYR A 104 16.24 13.77 3.10
N PHE A 105 15.27 13.77 4.01
CA PHE A 105 14.95 14.90 4.88
C PHE A 105 14.92 14.51 6.35
N ASP A 106 14.88 15.49 7.25
CA ASP A 106 14.75 15.31 8.70
C ASP A 106 15.79 14.35 9.32
N GLY A 107 17.02 14.36 8.77
CA GLY A 107 18.11 13.51 9.24
C GLY A 107 18.01 12.05 8.80
N TYR A 108 17.05 11.71 7.94
CA TYR A 108 17.12 10.47 7.17
C TYR A 108 18.26 10.60 6.16
N ALA A 109 19.09 9.56 6.07
CA ALA A 109 20.19 9.48 5.13
C ALA A 109 19.83 8.52 3.99
N GLU A 110 20.68 8.51 2.97
CA GLU A 110 20.68 7.53 1.88
C GLU A 110 20.65 6.08 2.41
N TYR A 111 21.43 5.82 3.45
CA TYR A 111 21.48 4.55 4.21
C TYR A 111 20.63 4.63 5.50
N GLY A 112 19.47 5.28 5.40
CA GLY A 112 18.62 5.65 6.52
C GLY A 112 17.89 4.46 7.17
N PRO A 113 17.09 4.74 8.22
CA PRO A 113 16.25 3.70 8.82
C PRO A 113 15.17 3.21 7.85
N LEU A 114 14.66 2.00 8.11
CA LEU A 114 13.49 1.47 7.39
C LEU A 114 12.29 2.38 7.53
N HIS A 115 11.48 2.45 6.47
CA HIS A 115 10.23 3.20 6.46
C HIS A 115 9.04 2.24 6.38
N PRO A 116 8.02 2.41 7.25
CA PRO A 116 6.80 1.63 7.18
C PRO A 116 6.03 1.98 5.90
N SER A 117 5.67 0.96 5.12
CA SER A 117 4.91 1.07 3.87
C SER A 117 3.50 1.61 4.11
N PHE A 118 2.97 1.38 5.31
CA PHE A 118 1.54 1.37 5.54
C PHE A 118 0.85 0.59 4.41
N SER A 119 -0.25 1.11 3.87
CA SER A 119 -1.05 0.39 2.89
C SER A 119 -0.38 0.17 1.54
N VAL A 120 0.83 0.69 1.28
CA VAL A 120 1.65 0.24 0.13
C VAL A 120 1.91 -1.28 0.20
N ALA A 121 1.97 -1.89 1.40
CA ALA A 121 2.09 -3.34 1.57
C ALA A 121 0.98 -4.14 0.86
N LYS A 122 -0.20 -3.55 0.66
CA LYS A 122 -1.33 -4.21 0.01
C LYS A 122 -1.01 -4.62 -1.43
N SER A 123 -0.29 -3.77 -2.16
CA SER A 123 0.14 -4.06 -3.52
C SER A 123 1.19 -5.18 -3.57
N PHE A 124 2.04 -5.30 -2.54
CA PHE A 124 2.95 -6.45 -2.37
C PHE A 124 2.18 -7.74 -2.05
N VAL A 125 1.15 -7.69 -1.19
CA VAL A 125 0.31 -8.88 -0.93
C VAL A 125 -0.41 -9.31 -2.21
N SER A 126 -0.89 -8.36 -3.02
CA SER A 126 -1.48 -8.64 -4.32
C SER A 126 -0.53 -9.40 -5.24
N SER A 127 0.71 -8.97 -5.39
CA SER A 127 1.68 -9.70 -6.22
C SER A 127 1.98 -11.10 -5.67
N LEU A 128 2.00 -11.30 -4.35
CA LEU A 128 2.17 -12.63 -3.75
C LEU A 128 0.98 -13.56 -4.02
N VAL A 129 -0.24 -13.04 -4.10
CA VAL A 129 -1.39 -13.80 -4.61
C VAL A 129 -1.13 -14.19 -6.07
N GLY A 130 -0.66 -13.26 -6.89
CA GLY A 130 -0.30 -13.53 -8.29
C GLY A 130 0.74 -14.63 -8.45
N PHE A 131 1.84 -14.58 -7.69
CA PHE A 131 2.83 -15.66 -7.67
C PHE A 131 2.23 -17.00 -7.23
N ALA A 132 1.36 -17.00 -6.21
CA ALA A 132 0.72 -18.23 -5.75
C ALA A 132 -0.26 -18.81 -6.79
N VAL A 133 -0.91 -17.97 -7.60
CA VAL A 133 -1.72 -18.40 -8.74
C VAL A 133 -0.84 -18.99 -9.85
N GLN A 134 0.22 -18.28 -10.23
CA GLN A 134 1.19 -18.72 -11.23
C GLN A 134 1.84 -20.07 -10.88
N GLU A 135 2.04 -20.33 -9.58
CA GLU A 135 2.57 -21.60 -9.06
C GLU A 135 1.51 -22.71 -8.92
N GLY A 136 0.24 -22.41 -9.17
CA GLY A 136 -0.89 -23.33 -8.99
C GLY A 136 -1.21 -23.64 -7.52
N ALA A 137 -0.61 -22.92 -6.56
CA ALA A 137 -0.94 -23.03 -5.14
C ALA A 137 -2.33 -22.44 -4.85
N ILE A 138 -2.69 -21.38 -5.58
CA ILE A 138 -4.06 -20.88 -5.71
C ILE A 138 -4.54 -21.26 -7.11
N ALA A 139 -5.66 -21.97 -7.23
CA ALA A 139 -6.13 -22.45 -8.53
C ALA A 139 -6.73 -21.33 -9.40
N SER A 140 -7.53 -20.44 -8.79
CA SER A 140 -8.07 -19.25 -9.46
C SER A 140 -8.35 -18.13 -8.46
N VAL A 141 -8.35 -16.88 -8.95
CA VAL A 141 -8.87 -15.73 -8.20
C VAL A 141 -10.40 -15.83 -7.97
N ASP A 142 -11.08 -16.64 -8.77
CA ASP A 142 -12.51 -16.95 -8.60
C ASP A 142 -12.78 -17.98 -7.51
N ASP A 143 -11.73 -18.60 -6.95
CA ASP A 143 -11.90 -19.57 -5.89
C ASP A 143 -12.55 -18.92 -4.67
N PRO A 144 -13.52 -19.60 -4.02
CA PRO A 144 -14.08 -19.12 -2.78
C PRO A 144 -13.00 -19.14 -1.69
N VAL A 145 -13.01 -18.12 -0.82
CA VAL A 145 -12.01 -18.00 0.26
C VAL A 145 -12.03 -19.22 1.20
N THR A 146 -13.17 -19.92 1.30
CA THR A 146 -13.35 -21.12 2.13
C THR A 146 -12.55 -22.33 1.63
N GLN A 147 -12.09 -22.32 0.39
CA GLN A 147 -11.18 -23.35 -0.12
C GLN A 147 -9.83 -23.33 0.61
N TYR A 148 -9.39 -22.15 1.05
CA TYR A 148 -8.10 -21.95 1.73
C TYR A 148 -8.28 -21.65 3.22
N LEU A 149 -9.43 -21.11 3.62
CA LEU A 149 -9.82 -20.79 4.99
C LEU A 149 -11.12 -21.52 5.36
N PRO A 150 -11.09 -22.86 5.49
CA PRO A 150 -12.30 -23.67 5.74
C PRO A 150 -13.01 -23.29 7.05
N GLU A 151 -12.30 -22.68 7.99
CA GLU A 151 -12.84 -22.20 9.27
C GLU A 151 -13.90 -21.08 9.11
N LEU A 152 -14.00 -20.47 7.93
CA LEU A 152 -15.01 -19.46 7.61
C LEU A 152 -16.34 -20.07 7.14
N LYS A 153 -16.34 -21.33 6.67
CA LYS A 153 -17.52 -21.96 6.06
C LYS A 153 -18.72 -22.02 7.01
N ASP A 154 -18.49 -22.45 8.24
CA ASP A 154 -19.56 -22.60 9.24
C ASP A 154 -20.01 -21.26 9.87
N ARG A 155 -19.40 -20.14 9.46
CA ARG A 155 -19.63 -18.83 10.06
C ARG A 155 -20.75 -18.07 9.36
N ASP A 156 -20.80 -18.16 8.03
CA ASP A 156 -21.79 -17.53 7.16
C ASP A 156 -21.71 -18.16 5.77
N GLU A 157 -22.83 -18.57 5.19
CA GLU A 157 -22.86 -19.19 3.84
C GLU A 157 -22.31 -18.27 2.73
N ARG A 158 -22.31 -16.95 2.95
CA ARG A 158 -21.73 -15.98 1.99
C ARG A 158 -20.23 -16.15 1.81
N PHE A 159 -19.53 -16.80 2.74
CA PHE A 159 -18.11 -17.08 2.56
C PHE A 159 -17.84 -18.05 1.41
N ASP A 160 -18.77 -18.94 1.07
CA ASP A 160 -18.67 -19.80 -0.12
C ASP A 160 -18.91 -19.02 -1.43
N ARG A 161 -19.35 -17.75 -1.36
CA ARG A 161 -19.52 -16.83 -2.50
C ARG A 161 -18.48 -15.70 -2.52
N LEU A 162 -17.74 -15.51 -1.43
CA LEU A 162 -16.67 -14.54 -1.35
C LEU A 162 -15.43 -15.12 -2.02
N THR A 163 -14.99 -14.54 -3.14
CA THR A 163 -13.82 -15.00 -3.89
C THR A 163 -12.56 -14.22 -3.50
N ILE A 164 -11.41 -14.73 -3.91
CA ILE A 164 -10.12 -14.02 -3.80
C ILE A 164 -10.17 -12.70 -4.60
N GLU A 165 -10.80 -12.68 -5.76
CA GLU A 165 -11.01 -11.48 -6.58
C GLU A 165 -11.80 -10.40 -5.83
N HIS A 166 -12.88 -10.76 -5.13
CA HIS A 166 -13.64 -9.80 -4.32
C HIS A 166 -12.76 -9.15 -3.24
N LEU A 167 -11.85 -9.91 -2.62
CA LEU A 167 -10.89 -9.37 -1.65
C LEU A 167 -9.87 -8.43 -2.30
N LEU A 168 -9.28 -8.83 -3.43
CA LEU A 168 -8.31 -8.03 -4.20
C LEU A 168 -8.87 -6.67 -4.62
N ASN A 169 -10.16 -6.65 -4.98
CA ASN A 169 -10.87 -5.46 -5.46
C ASN A 169 -11.58 -4.64 -4.38
N MET A 170 -11.43 -5.01 -3.09
CA MET A 170 -12.09 -4.31 -1.97
C MET A 170 -13.63 -4.33 -2.06
N ARG A 171 -14.20 -5.45 -2.52
CA ARG A 171 -15.64 -5.65 -2.70
C ARG A 171 -16.16 -6.86 -1.93
N SER A 172 -15.69 -7.05 -0.71
CA SER A 172 -16.01 -8.24 0.07
C SER A 172 -17.41 -8.22 0.71
N GLY A 173 -18.04 -7.05 0.83
CA GLY A 173 -19.30 -6.89 1.58
C GLY A 173 -19.14 -7.11 3.09
N LEU A 174 -17.90 -7.21 3.60
CA LEU A 174 -17.64 -7.38 5.03
C LEU A 174 -17.97 -6.10 5.82
N LYS A 175 -18.35 -6.28 7.07
CA LYS A 175 -18.64 -5.21 8.02
C LYS A 175 -17.35 -4.81 8.75
N TYR A 176 -16.59 -3.89 8.17
CA TYR A 176 -15.35 -3.42 8.76
C TYR A 176 -15.24 -1.89 8.71
N ASN A 177 -15.17 -1.26 9.88
CA ASN A 177 -15.06 0.21 9.98
C ASN A 177 -13.58 0.62 9.94
N GLU A 178 -13.10 0.96 8.76
CA GLU A 178 -11.74 1.44 8.50
C GLU A 178 -11.51 2.86 9.10
N ASN A 179 -12.53 3.73 9.08
CA ASN A 179 -12.39 5.16 9.39
C ASN A 179 -12.35 5.51 10.89
N SER A 180 -12.07 4.53 11.74
CA SER A 180 -12.11 4.68 13.21
C SER A 180 -10.75 4.46 13.88
N TYR A 181 -9.65 4.84 13.20
CA TYR A 181 -8.28 4.77 13.71
C TYR A 181 -8.04 5.52 15.03
N PHE A 182 -8.88 6.50 15.36
CA PHE A 182 -8.84 7.25 16.62
C PHE A 182 -9.65 6.61 17.75
N ASN A 183 -10.44 5.59 17.45
CA ASN A 183 -11.24 4.90 18.43
C ASN A 183 -10.51 3.61 18.86
N PRO A 184 -10.00 3.50 20.10
CA PRO A 184 -9.28 2.31 20.57
C PRO A 184 -10.14 1.02 20.55
N PHE A 185 -11.47 1.15 20.48
CA PHE A 185 -12.41 0.03 20.44
C PHE A 185 -12.81 -0.38 19.01
N ALA A 186 -12.36 0.36 18.00
CA ALA A 186 -12.64 0.04 16.61
C ALA A 186 -11.96 -1.26 16.16
N PRO A 187 -12.52 -1.98 15.17
CA PRO A 187 -11.85 -3.13 14.55
C PRO A 187 -10.41 -2.82 14.16
N VAL A 188 -10.21 -1.70 13.47
CA VAL A 188 -8.90 -1.32 12.95
C VAL A 188 -7.85 -1.07 14.03
N ALA A 189 -8.20 -0.45 15.16
CA ALA A 189 -7.29 -0.28 16.28
C ALA A 189 -6.92 -1.63 16.92
N ARG A 190 -7.87 -2.56 17.01
CA ARG A 190 -7.59 -3.89 17.55
C ARG A 190 -6.72 -4.73 16.62
N ASP A 191 -6.93 -4.67 15.31
CA ASP A 191 -6.09 -5.37 14.35
C ASP A 191 -4.69 -4.73 14.27
N TYR A 192 -4.61 -3.42 14.50
CA TYR A 192 -3.35 -2.71 14.55
C TYR A 192 -2.54 -2.98 15.83
N TYR A 193 -3.13 -2.88 17.01
CA TYR A 193 -2.40 -2.98 18.30
C TYR A 193 -2.56 -4.33 19.01
N GLY A 194 -3.43 -5.20 18.50
CA GLY A 194 -3.71 -6.54 19.03
C GLY A 194 -2.54 -7.50 18.94
N ARG A 195 -2.75 -8.70 19.48
CA ARG A 195 -1.74 -9.76 19.64
C ARG A 195 -2.22 -11.15 19.16
N GLN A 196 -3.40 -11.19 18.55
CA GLN A 196 -4.06 -12.39 18.04
C GLN A 196 -4.74 -12.04 16.72
N LEU A 197 -3.98 -11.49 15.77
CA LEU A 197 -4.50 -10.89 14.55
C LEU A 197 -5.28 -11.90 13.70
N GLU A 198 -4.72 -13.08 13.41
CA GLU A 198 -5.41 -14.12 12.64
C GLU A 198 -6.76 -14.49 13.26
N LYS A 199 -6.75 -14.78 14.57
CA LYS A 199 -7.97 -15.07 15.31
C LYS A 199 -9.01 -13.97 15.14
N TYR A 200 -8.62 -12.70 15.29
CA TYR A 200 -9.56 -11.58 15.15
C TYR A 200 -10.04 -11.37 13.72
N THR A 201 -9.16 -11.52 12.72
CA THR A 201 -9.53 -11.49 11.30
C THR A 201 -10.60 -12.54 11.00
N LEU A 202 -10.39 -13.80 11.42
CA LEU A 202 -11.36 -14.88 11.20
C LEU A 202 -12.65 -14.70 12.04
N GLU A 203 -12.55 -14.29 13.31
CA GLU A 203 -13.72 -14.11 14.19
C GLU A 203 -14.60 -12.90 13.84
N ARG A 204 -14.02 -11.87 13.21
CA ARG A 204 -14.72 -10.60 12.94
C ARG A 204 -15.12 -10.40 11.50
N SER A 205 -14.64 -11.24 10.58
CA SER A 205 -15.17 -11.30 9.22
C SER A 205 -16.66 -11.67 9.31
N LYS A 206 -17.51 -10.65 9.20
CA LYS A 206 -18.97 -10.74 9.23
C LYS A 206 -19.47 -9.87 8.10
N PHE A 207 -20.47 -10.32 7.36
CA PHE A 207 -20.99 -9.56 6.23
C PHE A 207 -21.97 -8.46 6.66
N ALA A 208 -21.84 -7.28 6.04
CA ALA A 208 -22.85 -6.24 6.02
C ALA A 208 -23.74 -6.34 4.75
N ALA A 209 -23.20 -6.89 3.66
CA ALA A 209 -23.89 -7.11 2.39
C ALA A 209 -23.32 -8.33 1.66
N GLU A 210 -23.87 -8.66 0.49
CA GLU A 210 -23.30 -9.69 -0.38
C GLU A 210 -21.92 -9.26 -0.94
N PRO A 211 -21.01 -10.20 -1.22
CA PRO A 211 -19.81 -9.92 -2.01
C PRO A 211 -20.15 -9.24 -3.35
N ASP A 212 -19.25 -8.41 -3.84
CA ASP A 212 -19.35 -7.61 -5.08
C ASP A 212 -20.49 -6.56 -5.13
N SER A 213 -21.30 -6.45 -4.07
CA SER A 213 -22.41 -5.48 -4.04
C SER A 213 -21.97 -4.02 -4.03
N TYR A 214 -20.83 -3.72 -3.42
CA TYR A 214 -20.21 -2.39 -3.44
C TYR A 214 -18.73 -2.47 -3.09
N ARG A 215 -18.00 -1.41 -3.44
CA ARG A 215 -16.61 -1.20 -3.04
C ARG A 215 -16.53 -0.51 -1.68
N GLU A 216 -15.75 -1.08 -0.77
CA GLU A 216 -15.33 -0.41 0.45
C GLU A 216 -13.90 -0.82 0.81
N TYR A 217 -13.03 0.18 0.93
CA TYR A 217 -11.65 -0.05 1.29
C TYR A 217 -11.54 -0.54 2.74
N GLN A 218 -11.05 -1.77 2.91
CA GLN A 218 -10.94 -2.41 4.23
C GLN A 218 -9.64 -3.22 4.34
N SER A 219 -8.86 -2.94 5.37
CA SER A 219 -7.58 -3.62 5.63
C SER A 219 -7.75 -5.12 5.94
N ILE A 220 -8.94 -5.55 6.39
CA ILE A 220 -9.23 -6.97 6.62
C ILE A 220 -9.19 -7.80 5.34
N ASN A 221 -9.52 -7.21 4.17
CA ASN A 221 -9.48 -7.92 2.89
C ASN A 221 -8.05 -8.39 2.57
N THR A 222 -7.07 -7.50 2.70
CA THR A 222 -5.65 -7.83 2.52
C THR A 222 -5.16 -8.83 3.56
N GLN A 223 -5.64 -8.74 4.81
CA GLN A 223 -5.25 -9.69 5.85
C GLN A 223 -5.76 -11.10 5.55
N LEU A 224 -6.98 -11.24 5.01
CA LEU A 224 -7.51 -12.53 4.54
C LEU A 224 -6.70 -13.05 3.35
N LEU A 225 -6.35 -12.20 2.37
CA LEU A 225 -5.49 -12.59 1.25
C LEU A 225 -4.15 -13.14 1.71
N ALA A 226 -3.53 -12.52 2.72
CA ALA A 226 -2.28 -13.02 3.29
C ALA A 226 -2.43 -14.41 3.91
N LEU A 227 -3.49 -14.64 4.72
CA LEU A 227 -3.75 -15.97 5.28
C LEU A 227 -4.00 -17.00 4.17
N ILE A 228 -4.71 -16.63 3.10
CA ILE A 228 -4.93 -17.49 1.93
C ILE A 228 -3.60 -17.88 1.28
N VAL A 229 -2.71 -16.91 1.03
CA VAL A 229 -1.37 -17.16 0.46
C VAL A 229 -0.57 -18.10 1.37
N GLU A 230 -0.56 -17.86 2.68
CA GLU A 230 0.18 -18.71 3.63
C GLU A 230 -0.39 -20.13 3.68
N ARG A 231 -1.71 -20.31 3.66
CA ARG A 231 -2.36 -21.63 3.64
C ARG A 231 -2.17 -22.37 2.32
N ALA A 232 -2.24 -21.65 1.20
CA ALA A 232 -2.06 -22.21 -0.14
C ALA A 232 -0.62 -22.67 -0.39
N THR A 233 0.36 -21.86 0.01
CA THR A 233 1.79 -22.09 -0.27
C THR A 233 2.50 -22.87 0.83
N GLY A 234 1.94 -22.89 2.05
CA GLY A 234 2.60 -23.43 3.24
C GLY A 234 3.81 -22.59 3.72
N LYS A 235 3.99 -21.38 3.20
CA LYS A 235 5.12 -20.49 3.51
C LYS A 235 4.67 -19.29 4.34
N ASP A 236 5.54 -18.85 5.25
CA ASP A 236 5.40 -17.57 5.96
C ASP A 236 5.45 -16.40 4.96
N LEU A 237 4.50 -15.46 5.03
CA LEU A 237 4.34 -14.41 4.03
C LEU A 237 5.61 -13.56 3.81
N PRO A 238 6.32 -13.09 4.86
CA PRO A 238 7.62 -12.42 4.72
C PRO A 238 8.70 -13.26 4.01
N LEU A 239 8.76 -14.57 4.27
CA LEU A 239 9.72 -15.46 3.60
C LEU A 239 9.34 -15.72 2.15
N TYR A 240 8.04 -15.80 1.85
CA TYR A 240 7.56 -15.88 0.49
C TYR A 240 7.85 -14.60 -0.29
N LEU A 241 7.68 -13.43 0.34
CA LEU A 241 8.12 -12.14 -0.20
C LEU A 241 9.63 -12.12 -0.48
N GLN A 242 10.44 -12.65 0.44
CA GLN A 242 11.89 -12.76 0.26
C GLN A 242 12.23 -13.56 -1.00
N GLU A 243 11.62 -14.73 -1.17
CA GLU A 243 11.87 -15.65 -2.27
C GLU A 243 11.41 -15.09 -3.62
N LYS A 244 10.19 -14.53 -3.69
CA LYS A 244 9.56 -14.15 -4.97
C LYS A 244 9.90 -12.75 -5.44
N ILE A 245 10.19 -11.85 -4.50
CA ILE A 245 10.37 -10.43 -4.81
C ILE A 245 11.72 -9.93 -4.32
N TRP A 246 12.05 -10.11 -3.04
CA TRP A 246 13.21 -9.42 -2.46
C TRP A 246 14.56 -9.89 -3.05
N GLN A 247 14.72 -11.22 -3.19
CA GLN A 247 15.92 -11.81 -3.78
C GLN A 247 15.97 -11.59 -5.30
N PRO A 248 14.92 -11.90 -6.09
CA PRO A 248 15.00 -11.81 -7.55
C PRO A 248 15.10 -10.38 -8.07
N LEU A 249 14.54 -9.38 -7.38
CA LEU A 249 14.62 -7.98 -7.79
C LEU A 249 15.97 -7.34 -7.41
N GLY A 250 16.88 -8.08 -6.78
CA GLY A 250 18.17 -7.52 -6.40
C GLY A 250 18.03 -6.40 -5.37
N MET A 251 17.13 -6.50 -4.37
CA MET A 251 16.91 -5.41 -3.40
C MET A 251 18.21 -4.99 -2.70
N GLU A 252 18.40 -3.69 -2.43
CA GLU A 252 19.67 -3.16 -1.88
C GLU A 252 19.78 -3.42 -0.38
N PHE A 253 18.65 -3.40 0.33
CA PHE A 253 18.65 -3.40 1.79
C PHE A 253 17.80 -4.54 2.36
N GLN A 254 18.23 -5.00 3.54
CA GLN A 254 17.40 -5.86 4.36
C GLN A 254 16.12 -5.12 4.75
N ALA A 255 14.98 -5.77 4.55
CA ALA A 255 13.68 -5.28 5.01
C ALA A 255 13.19 -6.04 6.23
N SER A 256 12.03 -5.61 6.73
CA SER A 256 11.31 -6.37 7.75
C SER A 256 9.81 -6.25 7.56
N TRP A 257 9.05 -7.25 8.00
CA TRP A 257 7.60 -7.17 8.03
C TRP A 257 7.10 -7.43 9.45
N SER A 258 6.39 -6.46 10.00
CA SER A 258 5.89 -6.53 11.37
C SER A 258 4.81 -7.60 11.52
N PHE A 259 4.84 -8.31 12.64
CA PHE A 259 3.80 -9.25 13.07
C PHE A 259 3.22 -8.84 14.43
N ASP A 260 2.06 -9.40 14.77
CA ASP A 260 1.24 -8.93 15.90
C ASP A 260 1.85 -9.22 17.29
N SER A 261 2.44 -10.40 17.47
CA SER A 261 3.15 -10.82 18.69
C SER A 261 3.98 -12.07 18.47
N LYS A 262 5.02 -12.29 19.31
CA LYS A 262 5.84 -13.52 19.27
C LYS A 262 5.07 -14.82 19.52
N LYS A 263 3.83 -14.73 20.05
CA LYS A 263 3.01 -15.91 20.36
C LYS A 263 2.11 -16.30 19.19
N SER A 264 1.47 -15.32 18.54
CA SER A 264 0.59 -15.57 17.39
C SER A 264 1.38 -15.59 16.09
N GLY A 265 2.39 -14.72 15.96
CA GLY A 265 3.28 -14.69 14.80
C GLY A 265 2.62 -14.19 13.51
N THR A 266 1.39 -13.68 13.56
CA THR A 266 0.64 -13.34 12.35
C THR A 266 1.17 -12.05 11.74
N THR A 267 1.62 -12.12 10.49
CA THR A 267 2.10 -10.97 9.71
C THR A 267 1.00 -9.92 9.56
N LYS A 268 1.33 -8.65 9.82
CA LYS A 268 0.43 -7.49 9.64
C LYS A 268 0.42 -7.06 8.18
N ALA A 269 -0.19 -7.89 7.34
CA ALA A 269 -0.05 -7.85 5.89
C ALA A 269 -0.64 -6.59 5.25
N PHE A 270 -1.64 -5.99 5.88
CA PHE A 270 -2.32 -4.79 5.37
C PHE A 270 -1.49 -3.49 5.48
N CYS A 271 -0.36 -3.46 6.20
CA CYS A 271 0.36 -2.21 6.48
C CYS A 271 1.88 -2.27 6.57
N CYS A 272 2.45 -3.32 7.14
CA CYS A 272 3.62 -3.10 7.98
C CYS A 272 4.89 -3.75 7.44
N LEU A 273 5.05 -3.72 6.11
CA LEU A 273 6.32 -3.95 5.44
C LEU A 273 7.18 -2.70 5.65
N ASN A 274 8.45 -2.87 6.01
CA ASN A 274 9.37 -1.79 6.29
C ASN A 274 10.61 -1.95 5.41
N ALA A 275 10.86 -0.99 4.54
CA ALA A 275 11.92 -1.01 3.55
C ALA A 275 12.48 0.39 3.29
N GLN A 276 13.57 0.48 2.53
CA GLN A 276 14.10 1.75 2.05
C GLN A 276 13.45 2.18 0.73
N ALA A 277 13.60 3.46 0.40
CA ALA A 277 12.88 4.07 -0.72
C ALA A 277 13.24 3.48 -2.10
N ARG A 278 14.52 3.13 -2.32
CA ARG A 278 14.97 2.48 -3.56
C ARG A 278 14.35 1.09 -3.75
N ASP A 279 14.17 0.32 -2.68
CA ASP A 279 13.56 -1.01 -2.76
C ASP A 279 12.07 -0.93 -3.09
N TYR A 280 11.36 0.08 -2.57
CA TYR A 280 10.00 0.38 -3.04
C TYR A 280 10.00 0.78 -4.53
N ALA A 281 11.00 1.51 -5.00
CA ALA A 281 11.09 1.87 -6.43
C ALA A 281 11.32 0.65 -7.32
N LYS A 282 12.10 -0.34 -6.89
CA LYS A 282 12.30 -1.60 -7.62
C LYS A 282 11.02 -2.40 -7.76
N PHE A 283 10.16 -2.40 -6.74
CA PHE A 283 8.83 -2.99 -6.87
C PHE A 283 7.97 -2.25 -7.92
N GLY A 284 8.06 -0.91 -7.97
CA GLY A 284 7.46 -0.12 -9.06
C GLY A 284 8.03 -0.47 -10.44
N ARG A 285 9.34 -0.72 -10.53
CA ARG A 285 10.02 -1.14 -11.77
C ARG A 285 9.55 -2.52 -12.26
N LEU A 286 9.33 -3.48 -11.36
CA LEU A 286 8.77 -4.78 -11.73
C LEU A 286 7.43 -4.61 -12.46
N TYR A 287 6.53 -3.79 -11.91
CA TYR A 287 5.23 -3.52 -12.52
C TYR A 287 5.36 -2.66 -13.79
N LEU A 288 6.29 -1.71 -13.84
CA LEU A 288 6.58 -0.92 -15.04
C LEU A 288 6.94 -1.81 -16.24
N HIS A 289 7.67 -2.91 -15.99
CA HIS A 289 8.08 -3.87 -17.01
C HIS A 289 7.16 -5.10 -17.12
N GLY A 290 5.88 -4.97 -16.74
CA GLY A 290 4.92 -6.06 -16.93
C GLY A 290 5.28 -7.34 -16.17
N GLY A 291 6.00 -7.24 -15.05
CA GLY A 291 6.42 -8.39 -14.24
C GLY A 291 7.75 -9.02 -14.67
N ALA A 292 8.41 -8.48 -15.71
CA ALA A 292 9.75 -8.88 -16.11
C ALA A 292 10.84 -8.16 -15.30
N TRP A 293 11.94 -8.85 -15.05
CA TRP A 293 13.11 -8.32 -14.38
C TRP A 293 14.39 -8.93 -14.97
N GLU A 294 15.33 -8.08 -15.41
CA GLU A 294 16.63 -8.50 -15.98
C GLU A 294 16.54 -9.66 -17.01
N GLY A 295 15.54 -9.60 -17.89
CA GLY A 295 15.31 -10.60 -18.95
C GLY A 295 14.56 -11.85 -18.51
N GLN A 296 14.15 -11.97 -17.25
CA GLN A 296 13.31 -13.05 -16.75
C GLN A 296 11.89 -12.55 -16.46
N GLN A 297 10.87 -13.28 -16.94
CA GLN A 297 9.49 -13.07 -16.49
C GLN A 297 9.35 -13.64 -15.07
N LEU A 298 9.20 -12.78 -14.07
CA LEU A 298 9.05 -13.21 -12.68
C LEU A 298 7.58 -13.40 -12.35
N LEU A 299 6.79 -12.33 -12.45
CA LEU A 299 5.35 -12.31 -12.22
C LEU A 299 4.63 -12.28 -13.56
N ASP A 300 3.62 -13.12 -13.77
CA ASP A 300 2.91 -13.18 -15.05
C ASP A 300 2.45 -11.81 -15.56
N GLN A 301 2.70 -11.55 -16.85
CA GLN A 301 2.37 -10.27 -17.49
C GLN A 301 0.87 -9.96 -17.39
N GLU A 302 0.02 -10.98 -17.57
CA GLU A 302 -1.44 -10.85 -17.45
C GLU A 302 -1.85 -10.39 -16.04
N TRP A 303 -1.17 -10.87 -14.98
CA TRP A 303 -1.43 -10.42 -13.62
C TRP A 303 -1.12 -8.92 -13.46
N VAL A 304 0.01 -8.48 -14.00
CA VAL A 304 0.44 -7.07 -13.93
C VAL A 304 -0.51 -6.18 -14.74
N GLU A 305 -0.87 -6.57 -15.96
CA GLU A 305 -1.82 -5.87 -16.81
C GLU A 305 -3.20 -5.75 -16.15
N ARG A 306 -3.73 -6.85 -15.61
CA ARG A 306 -5.00 -6.85 -14.85
C ARG A 306 -4.92 -5.99 -13.60
N SER A 307 -3.78 -5.97 -12.92
CA SER A 307 -3.60 -5.16 -11.71
C SER A 307 -3.51 -3.66 -11.97
N THR A 308 -3.09 -3.25 -13.16
CA THR A 308 -2.75 -1.85 -13.47
C THR A 308 -3.66 -1.21 -14.50
N THR A 309 -4.49 -2.02 -15.17
CA THR A 309 -5.61 -1.52 -15.95
C THR A 309 -6.66 -0.96 -14.98
N PRO A 310 -7.14 0.28 -15.19
CA PRO A 310 -8.11 0.87 -14.28
C PRO A 310 -9.52 0.31 -14.48
N ASP A 311 -10.15 -0.14 -13.40
CA ASP A 311 -11.59 -0.40 -13.36
C ASP A 311 -12.36 0.89 -13.00
N TYR A 312 -13.03 1.47 -14.00
CA TYR A 312 -13.84 2.67 -13.85
C TYR A 312 -15.04 2.50 -12.91
N THR A 313 -15.58 1.28 -12.82
CA THR A 313 -16.70 0.92 -11.93
C THR A 313 -16.24 0.71 -10.48
N ASN A 314 -14.93 0.52 -10.27
CA ASN A 314 -14.33 0.30 -8.97
C ASN A 314 -13.47 1.49 -8.50
N ASP A 315 -13.87 2.72 -8.82
CA ASP A 315 -13.14 3.94 -8.46
C ASP A 315 -11.69 4.02 -8.98
N CYS A 316 -11.43 3.49 -10.18
CA CYS A 316 -10.07 3.37 -10.73
C CYS A 316 -9.16 2.56 -9.79
N TYR A 317 -9.65 1.43 -9.27
CA TYR A 317 -8.90 0.56 -8.38
C TYR A 317 -9.03 -0.89 -8.83
N GLN A 318 -7.90 -1.57 -8.96
CA GLN A 318 -7.87 -2.98 -9.34
C GLN A 318 -6.71 -3.67 -8.63
N TYR A 319 -6.98 -4.85 -8.07
CA TYR A 319 -5.99 -5.73 -7.42
C TYR A 319 -5.00 -5.00 -6.50
N GLN A 320 -5.51 -4.14 -5.62
CA GLN A 320 -4.71 -3.38 -4.67
C GLN A 320 -3.76 -2.34 -5.26
N TRP A 321 -4.06 -1.87 -6.47
CA TRP A 321 -3.49 -0.68 -7.09
C TRP A 321 -4.57 0.36 -7.35
N TYR A 322 -4.20 1.63 -7.20
CA TYR A 322 -5.03 2.77 -7.59
C TYR A 322 -4.54 3.29 -8.94
N SER A 323 -5.43 3.79 -9.78
CA SER A 323 -5.07 4.71 -10.86
C SER A 323 -5.54 6.12 -10.52
N ARG A 324 -5.01 7.13 -11.21
CA ARG A 324 -5.47 8.51 -10.99
C ARG A 324 -6.93 8.62 -11.43
N SER A 325 -7.83 8.92 -10.49
CA SER A 325 -9.18 9.33 -10.82
C SER A 325 -9.24 10.83 -11.06
N TYR A 326 -9.80 11.23 -12.21
CA TYR A 326 -10.10 12.62 -12.54
C TYR A 326 -11.45 12.75 -13.21
N ARG A 327 -11.85 13.98 -13.51
CA ARG A 327 -13.18 14.31 -14.04
C ARG A 327 -13.07 14.65 -15.53
N GLY A 328 -13.79 13.92 -16.36
CA GLY A 328 -14.18 14.38 -17.69
C GLY A 328 -15.37 15.33 -17.58
N VAL A 329 -15.41 16.36 -18.41
CA VAL A 329 -16.51 17.35 -18.46
C VAL A 329 -16.98 17.46 -19.90
N ALA A 330 -18.29 17.52 -20.08
CA ALA A 330 -18.97 17.67 -21.36
C ALA A 330 -20.05 18.76 -21.26
N PRO A 331 -20.40 19.44 -22.37
CA PRO A 331 -21.31 20.58 -22.35
C PRO A 331 -22.77 20.22 -22.01
N ASP A 332 -23.16 18.96 -22.19
CA ASP A 332 -24.50 18.46 -21.90
C ASP A 332 -24.47 16.96 -21.56
N SER A 333 -25.62 16.42 -21.12
CA SER A 333 -25.73 15.02 -20.70
C SER A 333 -25.52 14.02 -21.82
N ALA A 334 -25.98 14.30 -23.04
CA ALA A 334 -25.85 13.39 -24.18
C ALA A 334 -24.38 13.25 -24.59
N SER A 335 -23.67 14.37 -24.63
CA SER A 335 -22.24 14.44 -24.89
C SER A 335 -21.43 13.73 -23.80
N ALA A 336 -21.84 13.86 -22.53
CA ALA A 336 -21.22 13.14 -21.43
C ALA A 336 -21.41 11.62 -21.56
N VAL A 337 -22.63 11.16 -21.88
CA VAL A 337 -22.91 9.72 -22.05
C VAL A 337 -22.13 9.14 -23.23
N ALA A 338 -21.98 9.90 -24.31
CA ALA A 338 -21.21 9.46 -25.48
C ALA A 338 -19.69 9.37 -25.21
N ALA A 339 -19.17 10.20 -24.30
CA ALA A 339 -17.75 10.24 -23.97
C ALA A 339 -17.37 9.39 -22.75
N ALA A 340 -18.32 9.07 -21.87
CA ALA A 340 -18.07 8.31 -20.67
C ALA A 340 -17.65 6.86 -21.00
N PRO A 341 -16.67 6.31 -20.28
CA PRO A 341 -16.34 4.89 -20.37
C PRO A 341 -17.56 4.02 -20.06
N GLU A 342 -17.59 2.81 -20.62
CA GLU A 342 -18.69 1.86 -20.39
C GLU A 342 -18.88 1.59 -18.88
N GLY A 343 -20.14 1.56 -18.43
CA GLY A 343 -20.50 1.38 -17.02
C GLY A 343 -20.29 2.60 -16.13
N VAL A 344 -19.77 3.72 -16.64
CA VAL A 344 -19.57 4.95 -15.87
C VAL A 344 -20.80 5.84 -15.94
N GLY A 345 -21.36 6.17 -14.77
CA GLY A 345 -22.44 7.15 -14.66
C GLY A 345 -21.97 8.58 -14.94
N VAL A 346 -22.84 9.36 -15.60
CA VAL A 346 -22.67 10.81 -15.76
C VAL A 346 -23.48 11.55 -14.69
N PHE A 347 -23.04 12.74 -14.29
CA PHE A 347 -23.73 13.55 -13.29
C PHE A 347 -23.67 15.04 -13.64
N PRO A 348 -24.71 15.83 -13.27
CA PRO A 348 -24.70 17.28 -13.50
C PRO A 348 -23.46 17.93 -12.88
N PHE A 349 -22.89 18.88 -13.61
CA PHE A 349 -21.76 19.70 -13.20
C PHE A 349 -22.11 21.19 -13.36
N ARG A 350 -21.10 22.07 -13.34
CA ARG A 350 -21.27 23.53 -13.37
C ARG A 350 -22.13 23.95 -14.56
N ASP A 351 -23.01 24.93 -14.36
CA ASP A 351 -23.74 25.65 -15.41
C ASP A 351 -24.15 24.84 -16.64
N GLY A 352 -24.93 23.77 -16.45
CA GLY A 352 -25.48 22.95 -17.53
C GLY A 352 -24.55 21.86 -18.07
N GLU A 353 -23.26 21.89 -17.70
CA GLU A 353 -22.29 20.84 -18.01
C GLU A 353 -22.62 19.55 -17.28
N TYR A 354 -22.09 18.45 -17.80
CA TYR A 354 -22.13 17.14 -17.16
C TYR A 354 -20.71 16.60 -17.03
N ALA A 355 -20.50 15.80 -15.99
CA ALA A 355 -19.23 15.22 -15.68
C ALA A 355 -19.31 13.70 -15.57
N TYR A 356 -18.19 13.04 -15.82
CA TYR A 356 -18.01 11.61 -15.69
C TYR A 356 -16.62 11.30 -15.14
N ARG A 357 -16.45 10.10 -14.61
CA ARG A 357 -15.16 9.66 -14.07
C ARG A 357 -14.26 9.19 -15.19
N MET A 358 -13.01 9.62 -15.11
CA MET A 358 -11.92 9.11 -15.92
C MET A 358 -10.82 8.54 -15.02
N CYS A 359 -10.06 7.60 -15.58
CA CYS A 359 -8.90 6.99 -14.95
C CYS A 359 -7.68 7.24 -15.82
N GLY A 360 -6.57 7.64 -15.21
CA GLY A 360 -5.30 7.82 -15.91
C GLY A 360 -4.56 6.49 -16.12
N PRO A 361 -3.61 6.42 -17.07
CA PRO A 361 -2.79 5.23 -17.31
C PRO A 361 -1.75 4.98 -16.21
N GLU A 362 -1.49 5.97 -15.35
CA GLU A 362 -0.64 5.82 -14.18
C GLU A 362 -1.32 5.01 -13.07
N PHE A 363 -0.50 4.29 -12.31
CA PHE A 363 -0.95 3.51 -11.17
C PHE A 363 -0.08 3.75 -9.94
N LEU A 364 -0.68 3.54 -8.77
CA LEU A 364 -0.14 3.92 -7.48
C LEU A 364 -0.42 2.85 -6.41
N ALA A 365 0.61 2.55 -5.62
CA ALA A 365 0.44 1.97 -4.29
C ALA A 365 0.44 3.11 -3.27
N ILE A 366 -0.50 3.09 -2.31
CA ILE A 366 -0.75 4.23 -1.42
C ILE A 366 -0.87 3.78 0.04
N GLY A 367 -0.14 4.45 0.92
CA GLY A 367 -0.16 4.27 2.37
C GLY A 367 -0.49 5.56 3.11
N ILE A 368 -1.03 5.43 4.33
CA ILE A 368 -1.26 6.58 5.21
C ILE A 368 0.05 7.33 5.49
N LEU A 369 -0.06 8.58 5.93
CA LEU A 369 1.07 9.49 6.09
C LEU A 369 1.81 9.77 4.75
N GLY A 370 1.17 9.42 3.62
CA GLY A 370 1.59 9.66 2.25
C GLY A 370 2.75 8.76 1.80
N GLN A 371 2.67 7.47 2.03
CA GLN A 371 3.62 6.55 1.38
C GLN A 371 3.12 6.28 -0.04
N TYR A 372 3.98 6.45 -1.03
CA TYR A 372 3.61 6.30 -2.42
C TYR A 372 4.68 5.55 -3.19
N ILE A 373 4.20 4.62 -4.02
CA ILE A 373 4.89 4.19 -5.24
C ILE A 373 3.98 4.64 -6.37
N TYR A 374 4.48 5.50 -7.25
CA TYR A 374 3.78 6.00 -8.43
C TYR A 374 4.51 5.51 -9.66
N VAL A 375 3.79 4.97 -10.65
CA VAL A 375 4.35 4.48 -11.90
C VAL A 375 3.56 5.05 -13.07
N HIS A 376 4.26 5.62 -14.05
CA HIS A 376 3.68 6.06 -15.30
C HIS A 376 4.29 5.23 -16.44
N PRO A 377 3.57 4.21 -16.94
CA PRO A 377 4.13 3.23 -17.88
C PRO A 377 4.58 3.85 -19.20
N GLU A 378 3.74 4.67 -19.82
CA GLU A 378 4.03 5.28 -21.13
C GLU A 378 5.26 6.22 -21.11
N LYS A 379 5.57 6.80 -19.95
CA LYS A 379 6.70 7.74 -19.78
C LYS A 379 7.93 7.09 -19.16
N ASN A 380 7.83 5.81 -18.78
CA ASN A 380 8.84 5.04 -18.05
C ASN A 380 9.29 5.73 -16.76
N ILE A 381 8.35 6.29 -16.00
CA ILE A 381 8.63 7.04 -14.78
C ILE A 381 8.18 6.24 -13.55
N ILE A 382 9.02 6.24 -12.53
CA ILE A 382 8.70 5.78 -11.18
C ILE A 382 8.99 6.93 -10.21
N MET A 383 8.05 7.22 -9.32
CA MET A 383 8.28 8.15 -8.22
C MET A 383 7.95 7.47 -6.90
N VAL A 384 8.83 7.63 -5.91
CA VAL A 384 8.60 7.12 -4.56
C VAL A 384 8.61 8.30 -3.60
N ARG A 385 7.64 8.33 -2.70
CA ARG A 385 7.61 9.29 -1.60
C ARG A 385 7.30 8.56 -0.30
N LEU A 386 8.12 8.80 0.71
CA LEU A 386 7.90 8.33 2.07
C LEU A 386 7.84 9.55 2.98
N GLY A 387 6.84 9.66 3.85
CA GLY A 387 6.69 10.86 4.67
C GLY A 387 5.86 10.71 5.94
N LYS A 388 5.66 11.84 6.63
CA LYS A 388 5.04 11.91 7.96
C LYS A 388 3.58 12.34 7.96
N ASP A 389 3.11 12.95 6.87
CA ASP A 389 1.71 13.27 6.63
C ASP A 389 1.41 13.30 5.12
N ASP A 390 0.14 13.51 4.75
CA ASP A 390 -0.31 13.56 3.36
C ASP A 390 -1.13 14.83 3.07
N LYS A 391 -0.68 15.98 3.61
CA LYS A 391 -1.41 17.24 3.49
C LYS A 391 -1.24 17.92 2.14
N VAL A 392 -0.23 17.51 1.39
CA VAL A 392 0.04 17.95 0.02
C VAL A 392 -0.66 17.02 -0.95
N GLY A 393 -1.23 17.57 -2.02
CA GLY A 393 -1.84 16.78 -3.10
C GLY A 393 -0.81 16.03 -3.95
N TYR A 394 -0.12 15.04 -3.37
CA TYR A 394 0.99 14.32 -4.01
C TYR A 394 0.59 13.62 -5.31
N ARG A 395 -0.64 13.10 -5.41
CA ARG A 395 -1.15 12.52 -6.67
C ARG A 395 -1.11 13.53 -7.82
N GLN A 396 -1.51 14.77 -7.54
CA GLN A 396 -1.48 15.86 -8.52
C GLN A 396 -0.05 16.30 -8.79
N LEU A 397 0.81 16.34 -7.76
CA LEU A 397 2.22 16.66 -7.91
C LEU A 397 2.95 15.64 -8.81
N PHE A 398 2.79 14.34 -8.57
CA PHE A 398 3.40 13.29 -9.38
C PHE A 398 2.99 13.39 -10.83
N TRP A 399 1.69 13.57 -11.09
CA TRP A 399 1.20 13.81 -12.44
C TRP A 399 1.85 15.05 -13.06
N ALA A 400 1.84 16.19 -12.36
CA ALA A 400 2.42 17.44 -12.87
C ALA A 400 3.94 17.35 -13.13
N LEU A 401 4.68 16.60 -12.31
CA LEU A 401 6.09 16.31 -12.54
C LEU A 401 6.27 15.40 -13.75
N SER A 402 5.43 14.37 -13.91
CA SER A 402 5.46 13.47 -15.05
C SER A 402 5.14 14.16 -16.39
N GLU A 403 4.38 15.26 -16.39
CA GLU A 403 4.16 16.08 -17.60
C GLU A 403 5.37 16.94 -17.98
N LYS A 404 6.30 17.19 -17.04
CA LYS A 404 7.48 18.03 -17.27
C LYS A 404 8.74 17.24 -17.63
N LEU A 405 8.75 15.94 -17.31
CA LEU A 405 9.84 15.01 -17.57
C LEU A 405 9.66 14.39 -18.95
#